data_AF-A0A946SED9-F1
#
_entry.id   AF-A0A946SED9-F1
#
_cell.length_a   1.000
_cell.length_b   1.000
_cell.length_c   1.000
_cell.angle_alpha   90.00
_cell.angle_beta   90.00
_cell.angle_gamma   90.00
#
_symmetry.space_group_name_H-M   'P 1'
#
loop_
_entity.id
_entity.type
_entity.pdbx_description
1 polymer ?
#
loop_
_entity_poly.entity_id
_entity_poly.type
_entity_poly.pdbx_seq_one_letter_code
_entity_poly.pdbx_strand_id
1 'polypeptide(L)'
;MIYLSELLKRLDIGIEERVLQTKARFLVKLQNALRVECRLTINSKVNLELAFPAARVPIKVLPGLPEALESFSFPDDINHILLIGANRSHLEKIVHSSVDLLELRQQLEPFPIEQDVTADEIESISAWAKNLLGLIDNSAPIKKILSVNKDILGVYRYWPYHNMHDDRIPNKAIIEIYWGIIGFVAKCLGCSVEDMTCVVLAHELAHAYTQLGADIDGRRWNTSDFSETEPALQEGLAQYYTERVLKRLKTDIPGAYDAYTELLEHQPKNYHTHVSWVINFSPETVRRAMIETRRKREKTVEQFELRLKKAERGLRPPTIRQNEF
;
A
#
# COMPACT_ATOMS: atom_id res chain seq x y z
N MET A 1 -3.97 -30.97 3.69
CA MET A 1 -3.83 -29.73 2.91
C MET A 1 -5.15 -28.99 2.96
N ILE A 2 -5.15 -27.68 3.22
CA ILE A 2 -6.35 -26.83 3.30
C ILE A 2 -6.29 -25.78 2.20
N TYR A 3 -7.39 -25.59 1.46
CA TYR A 3 -7.45 -24.56 0.42
C TYR A 3 -7.65 -23.16 1.01
N LEU A 4 -7.11 -22.13 0.35
CA LEU A 4 -7.31 -20.74 0.77
C LEU A 4 -8.81 -20.40 0.84
N SER A 5 -9.60 -20.84 -0.13
CA SER A 5 -11.06 -20.67 -0.13
C SER A 5 -11.73 -21.26 1.12
N GLU A 6 -11.22 -22.36 1.67
CA GLU A 6 -11.71 -22.96 2.90
C GLU A 6 -11.26 -22.18 4.14
N LEU A 7 -10.03 -21.65 4.14
CA LEU A 7 -9.55 -20.76 5.20
C LEU A 7 -10.34 -19.46 5.27
N LEU A 8 -10.68 -18.87 4.12
CA LEU A 8 -11.49 -17.65 4.06
C LEU A 8 -12.89 -17.85 4.65
N LYS A 9 -13.49 -19.04 4.50
CA LYS A 9 -14.78 -19.38 5.14
C LYS A 9 -14.71 -19.46 6.66
N ARG A 10 -13.49 -19.64 7.22
CA ARG A 10 -13.24 -19.70 8.66
C ARG A 10 -12.80 -18.36 9.25
N LEU A 11 -12.63 -17.33 8.41
CA LEU A 11 -12.37 -15.99 8.90
C LEU A 11 -13.57 -15.47 9.68
N ASP A 12 -13.30 -14.57 10.62
CA ASP A 12 -14.33 -13.93 11.43
C ASP A 12 -15.39 -13.24 10.53
N ILE A 13 -16.66 -13.52 10.80
CA ILE A 13 -17.82 -12.97 10.10
C ILE A 13 -17.82 -11.43 10.17
N GLY A 14 -17.18 -10.84 11.20
CA GLY A 14 -17.04 -9.39 11.36
C GLY A 14 -16.06 -8.70 10.41
N ILE A 15 -15.21 -9.43 9.65
CA ILE A 15 -14.18 -8.80 8.80
C ILE A 15 -14.83 -7.96 7.68
N GLU A 16 -15.85 -8.49 7.00
CA GLU A 16 -16.54 -7.78 5.93
C GLU A 16 -17.13 -6.45 6.43
N GLU A 17 -17.80 -6.49 7.59
CA GLU A 17 -18.37 -5.30 8.21
C GLU A 17 -17.30 -4.28 8.57
N ARG A 18 -16.18 -4.72 9.17
CA ARG A 18 -15.04 -3.83 9.50
C ARG A 18 -14.45 -3.19 8.25
N VAL A 19 -14.29 -3.93 7.15
CA VAL A 19 -13.82 -3.39 5.86
C VAL A 19 -14.81 -2.35 5.31
N LEU A 20 -16.12 -2.64 5.34
CA LEU A 20 -17.16 -1.72 4.90
C LEU A 20 -17.20 -0.43 5.72
N GLN A 21 -17.17 -0.54 7.05
CA GLN A 21 -17.14 0.59 7.98
C GLN A 21 -15.88 1.43 7.79
N THR A 22 -14.71 0.79 7.66
CA THR A 22 -13.43 1.47 7.39
C THR A 22 -13.47 2.24 6.08
N LYS A 23 -13.95 1.60 5.01
CA LYS A 23 -14.16 2.27 3.72
C LYS A 23 -15.03 3.51 3.88
N ALA A 24 -16.20 3.37 4.52
CA ALA A 24 -17.12 4.50 4.72
C ALA A 24 -16.47 5.63 5.52
N ARG A 25 -15.72 5.30 6.57
CA ARG A 25 -15.07 6.25 7.48
C ARG A 25 -13.93 7.03 6.83
N PHE A 26 -13.07 6.36 6.04
CA PHE A 26 -11.81 6.95 5.58
C PHE A 26 -11.76 7.30 4.10
N LEU A 27 -12.69 6.82 3.27
CA LEU A 27 -12.65 7.04 1.82
C LEU A 27 -12.51 8.52 1.43
N VAL A 28 -13.31 9.40 2.02
CA VAL A 28 -13.25 10.84 1.71
C VAL A 28 -11.91 11.45 2.12
N LYS A 29 -11.35 11.04 3.27
CA LYS A 29 -10.04 11.51 3.74
C LYS A 29 -8.93 11.06 2.80
N LEU A 30 -8.93 9.79 2.39
CA LEU A 30 -7.97 9.23 1.43
C LEU A 30 -8.05 9.95 0.08
N GLN A 31 -9.25 10.16 -0.47
CA GLN A 31 -9.45 10.90 -1.72
C GLN A 31 -8.97 12.34 -1.63
N ASN A 32 -9.21 13.02 -0.50
CA ASN A 32 -8.73 14.39 -0.29
C ASN A 32 -7.21 14.45 -0.18
N ALA A 33 -6.60 13.52 0.57
CA ALA A 33 -5.14 13.43 0.68
C ALA A 33 -4.48 13.16 -0.67
N LEU A 34 -5.04 12.23 -1.47
CA LEU A 34 -4.58 11.97 -2.84
C LEU A 34 -4.68 13.21 -3.72
N ARG A 35 -5.83 13.90 -3.71
CA ARG A 35 -6.02 15.15 -4.47
C ARG A 35 -4.95 16.19 -4.11
N VAL A 36 -4.60 16.32 -2.84
CA VAL A 36 -3.56 17.25 -2.38
C VAL A 36 -2.18 16.84 -2.89
N GLU A 37 -1.84 15.56 -2.82
CA GLU A 37 -0.53 15.05 -3.24
C GLU A 37 -0.32 15.06 -4.76
N CYS A 38 -1.27 14.54 -5.54
CA CYS A 38 -1.12 14.47 -6.99
C CYS A 38 -1.57 15.75 -7.72
N ARG A 39 -2.35 16.62 -7.07
CA ARG A 39 -3.03 17.79 -7.66
C ARG A 39 -3.90 17.44 -8.87
N LEU A 40 -4.45 16.23 -8.88
CA LEU A 40 -5.40 15.76 -9.88
C LEU A 40 -6.80 15.74 -9.33
N THR A 41 -7.78 15.99 -10.20
CA THR A 41 -9.20 15.92 -9.85
C THR A 41 -9.92 14.90 -10.72
N ILE A 42 -10.63 13.97 -10.09
CA ILE A 42 -11.48 13.02 -10.83
C ILE A 42 -12.57 13.82 -11.57
N ASN A 43 -13.30 14.67 -10.84
CA ASN A 43 -14.26 15.62 -11.40
C ASN A 43 -13.64 17.01 -11.57
N SER A 44 -13.19 17.33 -12.79
CA SER A 44 -12.70 18.67 -13.14
C SER A 44 -13.86 19.60 -13.54
N LYS A 45 -13.69 20.90 -13.33
CA LYS A 45 -14.62 21.95 -13.79
C LYS A 45 -14.80 21.93 -15.30
N VAL A 46 -13.73 21.61 -16.04
CA VAL A 46 -13.74 21.45 -17.50
C VAL A 46 -14.78 20.41 -17.96
N ASN A 47 -15.02 19.32 -17.19
CA ASN A 47 -16.09 18.37 -17.57
C ASN A 47 -17.48 19.00 -17.44
N LEU A 48 -17.69 19.85 -16.43
CA LEU A 48 -18.97 20.51 -16.21
C LEU A 48 -19.26 21.54 -17.31
N GLU A 49 -18.23 22.28 -17.73
CA GLU A 49 -18.34 23.28 -18.79
C GLU A 49 -18.54 22.65 -20.18
N LEU A 50 -17.89 21.51 -20.44
CA LEU A 50 -17.98 20.80 -21.72
C LEU A 50 -19.10 19.73 -21.76
N ALA A 51 -19.97 19.70 -20.74
CA ALA A 51 -21.05 18.71 -20.59
C ALA A 51 -20.60 17.24 -20.70
N PHE A 52 -19.34 16.96 -20.34
CA PHE A 52 -18.85 15.58 -20.28
C PHE A 52 -19.42 14.86 -19.06
N PRO A 53 -19.62 13.52 -19.14
CA PRO A 53 -20.05 12.74 -17.98
C PRO A 53 -19.06 12.91 -16.83
N ALA A 54 -19.56 13.12 -15.61
CA ALA A 54 -18.71 13.17 -14.42
C ALA A 54 -17.94 11.85 -14.26
N ALA A 55 -16.62 11.93 -14.10
CA ALA A 55 -15.81 10.76 -13.82
C ALA A 55 -16.15 10.22 -12.42
N ARG A 56 -16.40 8.92 -12.31
CA ARG A 56 -16.66 8.26 -11.03
C ARG A 56 -15.93 6.93 -10.99
N VAL A 57 -15.38 6.62 -9.83
CA VAL A 57 -14.71 5.34 -9.57
C VAL A 57 -15.42 4.69 -8.38
N PRO A 58 -16.51 3.95 -8.63
CA PRO A 58 -17.17 3.18 -7.57
C PRO A 58 -16.20 2.19 -6.93
N ILE A 59 -16.41 1.91 -5.64
CA ILE A 59 -15.61 0.93 -4.88
C ILE A 59 -16.52 -0.18 -4.37
N LYS A 60 -16.36 -1.37 -4.93
CA LYS A 60 -17.04 -2.60 -4.53
C LYS A 60 -16.20 -3.33 -3.49
N VAL A 61 -16.86 -3.78 -2.43
CA VAL A 61 -16.28 -4.70 -1.45
C VAL A 61 -16.82 -6.08 -1.80
N LEU A 62 -15.92 -7.01 -2.08
CA LEU A 62 -16.25 -8.35 -2.53
C LEU A 62 -15.68 -9.37 -1.55
N PRO A 63 -16.36 -10.50 -1.33
CA PRO A 63 -15.80 -11.62 -0.57
C PRO A 63 -14.65 -12.32 -1.31
N GLY A 64 -14.63 -12.14 -2.63
CA GLY A 64 -13.99 -13.03 -3.58
C GLY A 64 -12.51 -13.32 -3.31
N LEU A 65 -12.15 -14.55 -3.63
CA LEU A 65 -10.79 -14.97 -3.91
C LEU A 65 -10.49 -14.55 -5.36
N PRO A 66 -9.50 -13.68 -5.63
CA PRO A 66 -9.07 -13.43 -7.00
C PRO A 66 -8.77 -14.75 -7.72
N GLU A 67 -9.11 -14.86 -9.01
CA GLU A 67 -8.89 -16.07 -9.82
C GLU A 67 -7.46 -16.61 -9.69
N ALA A 68 -6.49 -15.70 -9.57
CA ALA A 68 -5.07 -16.02 -9.40
C ALA A 68 -4.74 -16.81 -8.13
N LEU A 69 -5.65 -16.82 -7.14
CA LEU A 69 -5.49 -17.48 -5.85
C LEU A 69 -6.39 -18.71 -5.68
N GLU A 70 -7.22 -19.08 -6.66
CA GLU A 70 -8.19 -20.19 -6.53
C GLU A 70 -7.54 -21.55 -6.23
N SER A 71 -6.36 -21.80 -6.79
CA SER A 71 -5.61 -23.05 -6.61
C SER A 71 -4.71 -23.07 -5.37
N PHE A 72 -4.69 -22.00 -4.58
CA PHE A 72 -3.79 -21.90 -3.44
C PHE A 72 -4.23 -22.79 -2.29
N SER A 73 -3.28 -23.55 -1.76
CA SER A 73 -3.46 -24.43 -0.60
C SER A 73 -2.27 -24.31 0.35
N PHE A 74 -2.51 -24.63 1.61
CA PHE A 74 -1.54 -24.60 2.69
C PHE A 74 -1.50 -25.95 3.43
N PRO A 75 -0.40 -26.24 4.14
CA PRO A 75 -0.36 -27.41 5.01
C PRO A 75 -1.41 -27.31 6.13
N ASP A 76 -1.76 -28.43 6.75
CA ASP A 76 -2.88 -28.50 7.72
C ASP A 76 -2.64 -27.71 9.02
N ASP A 77 -1.37 -27.46 9.35
CA ASP A 77 -0.93 -26.67 10.50
C ASP A 77 -1.07 -25.14 10.31
N ILE A 78 -1.52 -24.69 9.13
CA ILE A 78 -1.70 -23.26 8.82
C ILE A 78 -2.61 -22.55 9.84
N ASN A 79 -3.57 -23.24 10.45
CA ASN A 79 -4.43 -22.64 11.48
C ASN A 79 -3.62 -22.24 12.73
N HIS A 80 -2.63 -23.03 13.12
CA HIS A 80 -1.72 -22.69 14.22
C HIS A 80 -0.85 -21.50 13.83
N ILE A 81 -0.30 -21.50 12.61
CA ILE A 81 0.47 -20.37 12.08
C ILE A 81 -0.34 -19.08 12.08
N LEU A 82 -1.60 -19.12 11.64
CA LEU A 82 -2.48 -17.95 11.64
C LEU A 82 -2.80 -17.47 13.05
N LEU A 83 -2.98 -18.39 14.01
CA LEU A 83 -3.20 -18.04 15.42
C LEU A 83 -1.97 -17.35 16.01
N ILE A 84 -0.77 -17.86 15.75
CA ILE A 84 0.49 -17.25 16.19
C ILE A 84 0.69 -15.90 15.49
N GLY A 85 0.45 -15.82 14.18
CA GLY A 85 0.57 -14.60 13.36
C GLY A 85 -0.31 -13.46 13.85
N ALA A 86 -1.55 -13.76 14.29
CA ALA A 86 -2.44 -12.75 14.90
C ALA A 86 -1.85 -12.10 16.17
N ASN A 87 -0.87 -12.74 16.81
CA ASN A 87 -0.18 -12.26 17.99
C ASN A 87 1.27 -11.83 17.70
N ARG A 88 1.68 -11.73 16.43
CA ARG A 88 3.06 -11.41 16.03
C ARG A 88 3.60 -10.16 16.74
N SER A 89 2.84 -9.05 16.72
CA SER A 89 3.26 -7.81 17.35
C SER A 89 3.43 -7.91 18.88
N HIS A 90 2.67 -8.78 19.56
CA HIS A 90 2.87 -9.05 20.98
C HIS A 90 4.13 -9.89 21.22
N LEU A 91 4.37 -10.89 20.37
CA LEU A 91 5.58 -11.71 20.43
C LEU A 91 6.84 -10.88 20.19
N GLU A 92 6.82 -9.99 19.20
CA GLU A 92 7.93 -9.05 18.92
C GLU A 92 8.19 -8.12 20.11
N LYS A 93 7.12 -7.57 20.72
CA LYS A 93 7.24 -6.76 21.95
C LYS A 93 7.83 -7.54 23.11
N ILE A 94 7.44 -8.81 23.29
CA ILE A 94 8.03 -9.67 24.32
C ILE A 94 9.54 -9.81 24.06
N VAL A 95 9.92 -10.17 22.83
CA VAL A 95 11.33 -10.34 22.47
C VAL A 95 12.15 -9.07 22.70
N HIS A 96 11.63 -7.92 22.30
CA HIS A 96 12.32 -6.63 22.47
C HIS A 96 12.40 -6.24 23.96
N SER A 97 11.28 -6.28 24.67
CA SER A 97 11.21 -5.87 26.08
C SER A 97 11.98 -6.80 27.01
N SER A 98 12.19 -8.07 26.63
CA SER A 98 13.04 -8.99 27.41
C SER A 98 14.47 -8.47 27.56
N VAL A 99 15.01 -7.76 26.57
CA VAL A 99 16.35 -7.18 26.64
C VAL A 99 16.38 -6.08 27.70
N ASP A 100 15.42 -5.15 27.64
CA ASP A 100 15.30 -4.04 28.60
C ASP A 100 15.05 -4.56 30.02
N LEU A 101 14.27 -5.63 30.17
CA LEU A 101 13.99 -6.26 31.47
C LEU A 101 15.22 -6.92 32.08
N LEU A 102 16.08 -7.56 31.27
CA LEU A 102 17.34 -8.12 31.73
C LEU A 102 18.30 -7.01 32.19
N GLU A 103 18.38 -5.91 31.46
CA GLU A 103 19.19 -4.74 31.86
C GLU A 103 18.65 -4.12 33.16
N LEU A 104 17.34 -3.88 33.25
CA LEU A 104 16.71 -3.35 34.46
C LEU A 104 16.96 -4.26 35.66
N ARG A 105 16.84 -5.58 35.49
CA ARG A 105 17.15 -6.54 36.54
C ARG A 105 18.58 -6.37 37.05
N GLN A 106 19.55 -6.31 36.14
CA GLN A 106 20.96 -6.14 36.49
C GLN A 106 21.19 -4.84 37.26
N GLN A 107 20.52 -3.76 36.86
CA GLN A 107 20.56 -2.47 37.57
C GLN A 107 19.91 -2.53 38.96
N LEU A 108 18.95 -3.44 39.17
CA LEU A 108 18.25 -3.63 40.44
C LEU A 108 18.98 -4.58 41.42
N GLU A 109 19.99 -5.34 40.98
CA GLU A 109 20.78 -6.24 41.85
C GLU A 109 21.37 -5.58 43.11
N PRO A 110 21.84 -4.31 43.09
CA PRO A 110 22.39 -3.66 44.28
C PRO A 110 21.33 -3.30 45.33
N PHE A 111 20.05 -3.33 44.97
CA PHE A 111 18.96 -2.92 45.84
C PHE A 111 18.36 -4.14 46.55
N PRO A 112 17.99 -4.03 47.84
CA PRO A 112 17.38 -5.12 48.61
C PRO A 112 15.90 -5.27 48.26
N ILE A 113 15.60 -5.46 46.98
CA ILE A 113 14.27 -5.69 46.43
C ILE A 113 14.16 -7.18 46.14
N GLU A 114 13.08 -7.81 46.60
CA GLU A 114 12.82 -9.22 46.30
C GLU A 114 12.54 -9.37 44.79
N GLN A 115 13.34 -10.21 44.12
CA GLN A 115 13.25 -10.44 42.68
C GLN A 115 12.75 -11.86 42.44
N ASP A 116 11.42 -12.02 42.35
CA ASP A 116 10.77 -13.34 42.20
C ASP A 116 10.99 -14.00 40.84
N VAL A 117 11.17 -13.20 39.79
CA VAL A 117 11.47 -13.68 38.43
C VAL A 117 12.98 -13.83 38.31
N THR A 118 13.48 -14.81 37.57
CA THR A 118 14.91 -15.03 37.33
C THR A 118 15.33 -14.55 35.92
N ALA A 119 16.64 -14.35 35.71
CA ALA A 119 17.16 -14.04 34.37
C ALA A 119 16.83 -15.17 33.37
N ASP A 120 17.03 -16.42 33.79
CA ASP A 120 16.73 -17.62 32.99
C ASP A 120 15.25 -17.69 32.59
N GLU A 121 14.32 -17.29 33.46
CA GLU A 121 12.89 -17.22 33.11
C GLU A 121 12.60 -16.16 32.05
N ILE A 122 13.21 -14.97 32.16
CA ILE A 122 13.06 -13.90 31.14
C ILE A 122 13.63 -14.37 29.80
N GLU A 123 14.80 -14.99 29.81
CA GLU A 123 15.43 -15.56 28.61
C GLU A 123 14.59 -16.69 28.00
N SER A 124 14.04 -17.58 28.82
CA SER A 124 13.17 -18.68 28.40
C SER A 124 11.90 -18.17 27.71
N ILE A 125 11.25 -17.14 28.26
CA ILE A 125 10.08 -16.50 27.64
C ILE A 125 10.46 -15.86 26.29
N SER A 126 11.61 -15.15 26.24
CA SER A 126 12.11 -14.55 24.99
C SER A 126 12.40 -15.62 23.94
N ALA A 127 13.04 -16.73 24.33
CA ALA A 127 13.36 -17.84 23.44
C ALA A 127 12.08 -18.52 22.92
N TRP A 128 11.08 -18.73 23.77
CA TRP A 128 9.78 -19.24 23.36
C TRP A 128 9.09 -18.32 22.35
N ALA A 129 9.06 -17.01 22.59
CA ALA A 129 8.50 -16.04 21.66
C ALA A 129 9.24 -16.02 20.31
N LYS A 130 10.58 -16.07 20.33
CA LYS A 130 11.41 -16.20 19.11
C LYS A 130 11.12 -17.47 18.33
N ASN A 131 10.93 -18.61 19.01
CA ASN A 131 10.58 -19.87 18.36
C ASN A 131 9.23 -19.77 17.65
N LEU A 132 8.23 -19.16 18.28
CA LEU A 132 6.92 -18.93 17.66
C LEU A 132 6.99 -17.99 16.45
N LEU A 133 7.77 -16.91 16.53
CA LEU A 133 8.03 -16.03 15.38
C LEU A 133 8.72 -16.80 14.23
N GLY A 134 9.70 -17.64 14.56
CA GLY A 134 10.37 -18.51 13.58
C GLY A 134 9.41 -19.46 12.86
N LEU A 135 8.39 -19.99 13.55
CA LEU A 135 7.35 -20.82 12.90
C LEU A 135 6.56 -20.02 11.86
N ILE A 136 6.19 -18.77 12.17
CA ILE A 136 5.50 -17.88 11.22
C ILE A 136 6.38 -17.65 9.99
N ASP A 137 7.63 -17.25 10.20
CA ASP A 137 8.53 -16.88 9.11
C ASP A 137 8.87 -18.07 8.19
N ASN A 138 9.01 -19.26 8.77
CA ASN A 138 9.29 -20.50 8.03
C ASN A 138 8.08 -21.01 7.22
N SER A 139 6.86 -20.82 7.73
CA SER A 139 5.65 -21.24 7.03
C SER A 139 5.35 -20.40 5.78
N ALA A 140 5.85 -19.15 5.76
CA ALA A 140 5.83 -18.22 4.64
C ALA A 140 4.49 -18.08 3.85
N PRO A 141 3.30 -18.12 4.48
CA PRO A 141 2.03 -18.07 3.76
C PRO A 141 1.84 -16.75 2.99
N ILE A 142 2.35 -15.66 3.58
CA ILE A 142 2.35 -14.33 2.99
C ILE A 142 3.21 -14.25 1.75
N LYS A 143 4.46 -14.73 1.81
CA LYS A 143 5.35 -14.77 0.64
C LYS A 143 4.72 -15.56 -0.50
N LYS A 144 4.06 -16.69 -0.18
CA LYS A 144 3.34 -17.48 -1.18
C LYS A 144 2.24 -16.65 -1.86
N ILE A 145 1.33 -16.06 -1.08
CA ILE A 145 0.20 -15.27 -1.61
C ILE A 145 0.68 -14.04 -2.39
N LEU A 146 1.62 -13.27 -1.83
CA LEU A 146 2.13 -12.03 -2.42
C LEU A 146 3.15 -12.25 -3.56
N SER A 147 3.64 -13.47 -3.76
CA SER A 147 4.47 -13.80 -4.94
C SER A 147 3.69 -13.74 -6.26
N VAL A 148 2.36 -13.72 -6.21
CA VAL A 148 1.53 -13.51 -7.38
C VAL A 148 1.74 -12.08 -7.87
N ASN A 149 2.27 -11.95 -9.10
CA ASN A 149 2.49 -10.65 -9.74
C ASN A 149 1.18 -10.04 -10.29
N LYS A 150 0.16 -9.94 -9.45
CA LYS A 150 -1.15 -9.33 -9.73
C LYS A 150 -1.67 -8.69 -8.44
N ASP A 151 -2.49 -7.65 -8.56
CA ASP A 151 -3.16 -7.08 -7.39
C ASP A 151 -4.23 -8.07 -6.88
N ILE A 152 -4.01 -8.60 -5.68
CA ILE A 152 -4.85 -9.64 -5.06
C ILE A 152 -5.66 -9.13 -3.86
N LEU A 153 -5.33 -7.94 -3.34
CA LEU A 153 -6.02 -7.32 -2.21
C LEU A 153 -7.11 -6.36 -2.68
N GLY A 154 -6.85 -5.68 -3.78
CA GLY A 154 -7.80 -4.91 -4.56
C GLY A 154 -7.39 -4.94 -6.03
N VAL A 155 -8.27 -4.47 -6.91
CA VAL A 155 -7.98 -4.30 -8.34
C VAL A 155 -8.68 -3.06 -8.84
N TYR A 156 -7.91 -2.17 -9.45
CA TYR A 156 -8.40 -1.08 -10.28
C TYR A 156 -8.67 -1.56 -11.71
N ARG A 157 -9.96 -1.69 -12.06
CA ARG A 157 -10.39 -2.07 -13.42
C ARG A 157 -10.86 -0.86 -14.19
N TYR A 158 -10.43 -0.75 -15.44
CA TYR A 158 -10.83 0.32 -16.34
C TYR A 158 -11.16 -0.24 -17.73
N TRP A 159 -12.04 0.46 -18.45
CA TRP A 159 -12.44 0.10 -19.81
C TRP A 159 -12.29 1.30 -20.74
N PRO A 160 -11.65 1.12 -21.91
CA PRO A 160 -11.57 2.18 -22.90
C PRO A 160 -12.98 2.53 -23.42
N TYR A 161 -13.26 3.83 -23.55
CA TYR A 161 -14.41 4.31 -24.33
C TYR A 161 -14.06 4.33 -25.83
N HIS A 162 -15.07 4.30 -26.71
CA HIS A 162 -14.91 4.18 -28.16
C HIS A 162 -14.04 5.28 -28.84
N ASN A 163 -13.72 6.37 -28.14
CA ASN A 163 -12.78 7.41 -28.61
C ASN A 163 -11.44 7.30 -27.87
N MET A 164 -10.62 6.32 -28.25
CA MET A 164 -9.39 5.92 -27.57
C MET A 164 -8.25 6.97 -27.58
N HIS A 165 -8.45 8.17 -28.11
CA HIS A 165 -7.37 9.17 -28.27
C HIS A 165 -7.65 10.52 -27.60
N ASP A 166 -8.86 10.77 -27.11
CA ASP A 166 -9.16 12.00 -26.39
C ASP A 166 -8.79 11.86 -24.91
N ASP A 167 -7.77 12.61 -24.48
CA ASP A 167 -7.29 12.61 -23.11
C ASP A 167 -8.17 13.45 -22.15
N ARG A 168 -9.24 14.07 -22.65
CA ARG A 168 -10.18 14.86 -21.82
C ARG A 168 -11.41 14.05 -21.41
N ILE A 169 -11.80 13.07 -22.22
CA ILE A 169 -12.97 12.23 -21.96
C ILE A 169 -12.62 11.21 -20.85
N PRO A 170 -13.37 11.18 -19.74
CA PRO A 170 -13.12 10.20 -18.70
C PRO A 170 -13.55 8.80 -19.15
N ASN A 171 -12.68 7.81 -18.90
CA ASN A 171 -13.01 6.41 -19.11
C ASN A 171 -13.85 5.85 -17.95
N LYS A 172 -14.49 4.69 -18.18
CA LYS A 172 -15.20 3.97 -17.12
C LYS A 172 -14.19 3.17 -16.30
N ALA A 173 -14.29 3.23 -14.98
CA ALA A 173 -13.47 2.42 -14.09
C ALA A 173 -14.21 2.05 -12.81
N ILE A 174 -13.68 1.05 -12.11
CA ILE A 174 -14.17 0.57 -10.81
C ILE A 174 -12.99 0.06 -9.99
N ILE A 175 -13.10 0.18 -8.68
CA ILE A 175 -12.21 -0.50 -7.74
C ILE A 175 -12.98 -1.65 -7.11
N GLU A 176 -12.36 -2.81 -7.08
CA GLU A 176 -12.81 -3.98 -6.33
C GLU A 176 -11.82 -4.23 -5.21
N ILE A 177 -12.28 -4.39 -3.97
CA ILE A 177 -11.42 -4.82 -2.85
C ILE A 177 -11.95 -6.12 -2.24
N TYR A 178 -11.04 -7.02 -1.89
CA TYR A 178 -11.36 -8.39 -1.49
C TYR A 178 -11.24 -8.57 0.02
N TRP A 179 -12.35 -8.44 0.76
CA TRP A 179 -12.32 -8.37 2.22
C TRP A 179 -11.72 -9.63 2.87
N GLY A 180 -11.92 -10.81 2.27
CA GLY A 180 -11.37 -12.06 2.78
C GLY A 180 -9.85 -12.08 2.71
N ILE A 181 -9.27 -11.66 1.59
CA ILE A 181 -7.81 -11.61 1.41
C ILE A 181 -7.20 -10.50 2.27
N ILE A 182 -7.87 -9.35 2.37
CA ILE A 182 -7.46 -8.26 3.28
C ILE A 182 -7.38 -8.77 4.71
N GLY A 183 -8.43 -9.45 5.19
CA GLY A 183 -8.45 -10.02 6.54
C GLY A 183 -7.37 -11.09 6.77
N PHE A 184 -7.16 -11.95 5.78
CA PHE A 184 -6.11 -12.97 5.83
C PHE A 184 -4.71 -12.35 5.92
N VAL A 185 -4.39 -11.42 5.02
CA VAL A 185 -3.08 -10.76 4.98
C VAL A 185 -2.85 -9.92 6.23
N ALA A 186 -3.86 -9.18 6.70
CA ALA A 186 -3.76 -8.42 7.95
C ALA A 186 -3.40 -9.34 9.14
N LYS A 187 -4.06 -10.50 9.23
CA LYS A 187 -3.79 -11.49 10.30
C LYS A 187 -2.37 -12.05 10.22
N CYS A 188 -1.86 -12.34 9.04
CA CYS A 188 -0.51 -12.86 8.89
C CYS A 188 0.57 -11.81 9.17
N LEU A 189 0.34 -10.55 8.80
CA LEU A 189 1.25 -9.43 9.07
C LEU A 189 1.10 -8.87 10.49
N GLY A 190 0.15 -9.37 11.29
CA GLY A 190 -0.07 -8.90 12.66
C GLY A 190 -0.58 -7.46 12.75
N CYS A 191 -1.19 -6.92 11.69
CA CYS A 191 -1.77 -5.57 11.66
C CYS A 191 -3.30 -5.59 11.77
N SER A 192 -3.94 -4.44 11.95
CA SER A 192 -5.39 -4.36 11.97
C SER A 192 -5.99 -4.49 10.56
N VAL A 193 -7.23 -4.98 10.48
CA VAL A 193 -7.99 -5.04 9.22
C VAL A 193 -8.28 -3.65 8.69
N GLU A 194 -8.54 -2.68 9.58
CA GLU A 194 -8.79 -1.28 9.28
C GLU A 194 -7.56 -0.65 8.60
N ASP A 195 -6.37 -0.86 9.17
CA ASP A 195 -5.11 -0.34 8.64
C ASP A 195 -4.84 -0.93 7.25
N MET A 196 -4.92 -2.26 7.11
CA MET A 196 -4.73 -2.93 5.83
C MET A 196 -5.75 -2.49 4.78
N THR A 197 -7.01 -2.31 5.17
CA THR A 197 -8.05 -1.77 4.28
C THR A 197 -7.70 -0.36 3.78
N CYS A 198 -7.16 0.48 4.65
CA CYS A 198 -6.73 1.83 4.27
C CYS A 198 -5.54 1.81 3.32
N VAL A 199 -4.58 0.88 3.50
CA VAL A 199 -3.47 0.68 2.57
C VAL A 199 -3.98 0.33 1.17
N VAL A 200 -4.85 -0.69 1.08
CA VAL A 200 -5.41 -1.16 -0.19
C VAL A 200 -6.23 -0.05 -0.85
N LEU A 201 -7.10 0.62 -0.10
CA LEU A 201 -7.88 1.74 -0.64
C LEU A 201 -6.99 2.88 -1.14
N ALA A 202 -5.93 3.24 -0.42
CA ALA A 202 -4.99 4.27 -0.84
C ALA A 202 -4.31 3.91 -2.16
N HIS A 203 -3.89 2.64 -2.30
CA HIS A 203 -3.24 2.11 -3.48
C HIS A 203 -4.17 2.08 -4.71
N GLU A 204 -5.34 1.48 -4.59
CA GLU A 204 -6.28 1.41 -5.72
C GLU A 204 -6.80 2.80 -6.13
N LEU A 205 -6.99 3.69 -5.15
CA LEU A 205 -7.31 5.08 -5.45
C LEU A 205 -6.13 5.80 -6.10
N ALA A 206 -4.88 5.49 -5.74
CA ALA A 206 -3.72 6.08 -6.40
C ALA A 206 -3.69 5.71 -7.89
N HIS A 207 -3.92 4.44 -8.25
CA HIS A 207 -4.14 4.02 -9.64
C HIS A 207 -5.25 4.82 -10.33
N ALA A 208 -6.40 4.95 -9.67
CA ALA A 208 -7.51 5.73 -10.21
C ALA A 208 -7.16 7.21 -10.42
N TYR A 209 -6.46 7.84 -9.48
CA TYR A 209 -6.07 9.25 -9.61
C TYR A 209 -4.98 9.45 -10.66
N THR A 210 -3.98 8.59 -10.76
CA THR A 210 -2.91 8.73 -11.77
C THR A 210 -3.47 8.58 -13.19
N GLN A 211 -4.40 7.64 -13.40
CA GLN A 211 -5.00 7.36 -14.69
C GLN A 211 -6.15 8.31 -15.04
N LEU A 212 -7.23 8.31 -14.23
CA LEU A 212 -8.43 9.10 -14.49
C LEU A 212 -8.32 10.53 -14.00
N GLY A 213 -7.42 10.89 -13.07
CA GLY A 213 -7.37 12.25 -12.54
C GLY A 213 -6.96 13.27 -13.61
N ALA A 214 -7.77 14.33 -13.75
CA ALA A 214 -7.49 15.45 -14.65
C ALA A 214 -6.52 16.43 -13.98
N ASP A 215 -5.57 16.90 -14.78
CA ASP A 215 -4.75 18.05 -14.42
C ASP A 215 -5.53 19.37 -14.57
N ILE A 216 -4.86 20.50 -14.33
CA ILE A 216 -5.46 21.84 -14.40
C ILE A 216 -5.98 22.19 -15.81
N ASP A 217 -5.42 21.58 -16.85
CA ASP A 217 -5.83 21.77 -18.25
C ASP A 217 -6.94 20.78 -18.66
N GLY A 218 -7.47 20.00 -17.71
CA GLY A 218 -8.51 19.01 -17.93
C GLY A 218 -8.02 17.71 -18.58
N ARG A 219 -6.71 17.51 -18.74
CA ARG A 219 -6.13 16.33 -19.41
C ARG A 219 -5.91 15.17 -18.45
N ARG A 220 -6.12 13.95 -18.93
CA ARG A 220 -6.04 12.68 -18.18
C ARG A 220 -4.94 11.79 -18.77
N TRP A 221 -4.67 10.64 -18.13
CA TRP A 221 -3.86 9.61 -18.80
C TRP A 221 -4.79 8.83 -19.73
N ASN A 222 -4.53 8.93 -21.03
CA ASN A 222 -5.27 8.17 -22.03
C ASN A 222 -5.24 6.67 -21.70
N THR A 223 -6.37 5.99 -21.79
CA THR A 223 -6.48 4.58 -21.37
C THR A 223 -5.66 3.62 -22.24
N SER A 224 -5.52 3.86 -23.55
CA SER A 224 -4.65 3.04 -24.41
C SER A 224 -3.20 3.20 -23.97
N ASP A 225 -2.75 4.45 -23.84
CA ASP A 225 -1.38 4.74 -23.41
C ASP A 225 -1.08 4.22 -22.00
N PHE A 226 -2.05 4.34 -21.09
CA PHE A 226 -1.94 3.78 -19.74
C PHE A 226 -1.82 2.26 -19.81
N SER A 227 -2.68 1.57 -20.57
CA SER A 227 -2.64 0.09 -20.67
C SER A 227 -1.35 -0.46 -21.28
N GLU A 228 -0.69 0.31 -22.13
CA GLU A 228 0.61 -0.03 -22.74
C GLU A 228 1.81 0.42 -21.89
N THR A 229 1.56 1.08 -20.76
CA THR A 229 2.62 1.50 -19.83
C THR A 229 3.17 0.29 -19.09
N GLU A 230 4.48 0.27 -18.90
CA GLU A 230 5.20 -0.74 -18.13
C GLU A 230 4.57 -0.90 -16.73
N PRO A 231 4.25 -2.12 -16.29
CA PRO A 231 3.64 -2.36 -14.98
C PRO A 231 4.44 -1.75 -13.82
N ALA A 232 5.77 -1.77 -13.89
CA ALA A 232 6.62 -1.16 -12.86
C ALA A 232 6.45 0.36 -12.74
N LEU A 233 6.10 1.06 -13.81
CA LEU A 233 5.78 2.49 -13.77
C LEU A 233 4.38 2.74 -13.20
N GLN A 234 3.39 1.93 -13.58
CA GLN A 234 2.03 2.03 -13.03
C GLN A 234 2.06 1.77 -11.51
N GLU A 235 2.60 0.62 -11.10
CA GLU A 235 2.72 0.23 -9.69
C GLU A 235 3.61 1.18 -8.91
N GLY A 236 4.74 1.61 -9.49
CA GLY A 236 5.60 2.60 -8.85
C GLY A 236 4.85 3.90 -8.55
N LEU A 237 4.05 4.42 -9.48
CA LEU A 237 3.29 5.65 -9.24
C LEU A 237 2.19 5.44 -8.19
N ALA A 238 1.49 4.32 -8.24
CA ALA A 238 0.48 3.98 -7.24
C ALA A 238 1.10 3.87 -5.84
N GLN A 239 2.22 3.16 -5.72
CA GLN A 239 2.94 3.01 -4.45
C GLN A 239 3.52 4.32 -3.93
N TYR A 240 4.10 5.14 -4.81
CA TYR A 240 4.57 6.47 -4.45
C TYR A 240 3.48 7.30 -3.76
N TYR A 241 2.30 7.40 -4.39
CA TYR A 241 1.22 8.19 -3.82
C TYR A 241 0.56 7.52 -2.61
N THR A 242 0.54 6.19 -2.54
CA THR A 242 0.11 5.43 -1.36
C THR A 242 0.95 5.82 -0.15
N GLU A 243 2.27 5.70 -0.25
CA GLU A 243 3.19 6.05 0.83
C GLU A 243 2.99 7.50 1.30
N ARG A 244 2.92 8.44 0.34
CA ARG A 244 2.74 9.87 0.61
C ARG A 244 1.43 10.16 1.37
N VAL A 245 0.34 9.51 0.96
CA VAL A 245 -0.98 9.68 1.58
C VAL A 245 -1.00 9.09 2.98
N LEU A 246 -0.47 7.88 3.17
CA LEU A 246 -0.41 7.24 4.47
C LEU A 246 0.49 8.01 5.44
N LYS A 247 1.63 8.55 4.98
CA LYS A 247 2.46 9.48 5.79
C LYS A 247 1.68 10.72 6.22
N ARG A 248 0.90 11.34 5.33
CA ARG A 248 0.08 12.51 5.69
C ARG A 248 -0.99 12.15 6.73
N LEU A 249 -1.62 10.99 6.59
CA LEU A 249 -2.74 10.58 7.43
C LEU A 249 -2.29 9.79 8.68
N LYS A 250 -1.00 9.82 9.02
CA LYS A 250 -0.44 9.08 10.17
C LYS A 250 -1.10 9.46 11.51
N THR A 251 -1.64 10.67 11.65
CA THR A 251 -2.40 11.06 12.85
C THR A 251 -3.81 10.49 12.87
N ASP A 252 -4.46 10.34 11.71
CA ASP A 252 -5.82 9.82 11.58
C ASP A 252 -5.87 8.29 11.58
N ILE A 253 -4.85 7.64 11.02
CA ILE A 253 -4.76 6.19 10.79
C ILE A 253 -3.31 5.72 11.09
N PRO A 254 -2.90 5.70 12.36
CA PRO A 254 -1.50 5.55 12.74
C PRO A 254 -0.86 4.24 12.28
N GLY A 255 -1.61 3.13 12.29
CA GLY A 255 -1.09 1.81 11.92
C GLY A 255 -1.01 1.56 10.41
N ALA A 256 -1.67 2.36 9.58
CA ALA A 256 -1.72 2.10 8.14
C ALA A 256 -0.37 2.28 7.43
N TYR A 257 0.46 3.24 7.87
CA TYR A 257 1.80 3.41 7.29
C TYR A 257 2.73 2.25 7.64
N ASP A 258 2.63 1.75 8.88
CA ASP A 258 3.45 0.63 9.34
C ASP A 258 3.01 -0.67 8.63
N ALA A 259 1.69 -0.90 8.52
CA ALA A 259 1.12 -2.00 7.73
C ALA A 259 1.52 -1.96 6.25
N TYR A 260 1.62 -0.76 5.67
CA TYR A 260 2.10 -0.58 4.29
C TYR A 260 3.57 -0.98 4.14
N THR A 261 4.41 -0.58 5.09
CA THR A 261 5.84 -0.87 5.05
C THR A 261 6.07 -2.37 5.19
N GLU A 262 5.38 -3.02 6.13
CA GLU A 262 5.42 -4.47 6.32
C GLU A 262 4.92 -5.22 5.06
N LEU A 263 3.81 -4.77 4.46
CA LEU A 263 3.30 -5.36 3.21
C LEU A 263 4.33 -5.25 2.07
N LEU A 264 4.98 -4.09 1.93
CA LEU A 264 5.92 -3.80 0.85
C LEU A 264 7.12 -4.76 0.86
N GLU A 265 7.62 -5.16 2.03
CA GLU A 265 8.74 -6.11 2.16
C GLU A 265 8.47 -7.47 1.50
N HIS A 266 7.19 -7.84 1.37
CA HIS A 266 6.77 -9.11 0.78
C HIS A 266 6.27 -8.99 -0.66
N GLN A 267 6.18 -7.77 -1.19
CA GLN A 267 5.69 -7.54 -2.56
C GLN A 267 6.79 -7.73 -3.62
N PRO A 268 6.43 -8.10 -4.85
CA PRO A 268 7.38 -8.24 -5.94
C PRO A 268 8.08 -6.92 -6.34
N LYS A 269 9.18 -7.04 -7.07
CA LYS A 269 10.10 -5.91 -7.38
C LYS A 269 9.44 -4.70 -8.05
N ASN A 270 8.42 -4.89 -8.86
CA ASN A 270 7.68 -3.80 -9.52
C ASN A 270 7.07 -2.80 -8.52
N TYR A 271 6.62 -3.27 -7.35
CA TYR A 271 6.09 -2.40 -6.29
C TYR A 271 7.18 -1.55 -5.61
N HIS A 272 8.46 -1.91 -5.74
CA HIS A 272 9.58 -1.21 -5.11
C HIS A 272 10.17 -0.07 -5.96
N THR A 273 9.74 0.08 -7.22
CA THR A 273 10.29 1.08 -8.16
C THR A 273 10.28 2.50 -7.58
N HIS A 274 9.24 2.81 -6.79
CA HIS A 274 9.03 4.12 -6.19
C HIS A 274 10.00 4.50 -5.06
N VAL A 275 10.66 3.51 -4.42
CA VAL A 275 11.51 3.74 -3.23
C VAL A 275 12.62 4.74 -3.56
N SER A 276 13.26 4.58 -4.71
CA SER A 276 14.28 5.52 -5.19
C SER A 276 13.71 6.92 -5.43
N TRP A 277 12.43 7.05 -5.78
CA TRP A 277 11.81 8.34 -6.06
C TRP A 277 11.54 9.13 -4.80
N VAL A 278 11.11 8.44 -3.73
CA VAL A 278 10.88 9.03 -2.42
C VAL A 278 12.17 9.55 -1.80
N ILE A 279 13.28 8.82 -1.96
CA ILE A 279 14.58 9.18 -1.39
C ILE A 279 15.19 10.36 -2.15
N ASN A 280 15.14 10.34 -3.48
CA ASN A 280 15.96 11.22 -4.31
C ASN A 280 15.25 12.46 -4.85
N PHE A 281 13.90 12.50 -4.86
CA PHE A 281 13.16 13.57 -5.51
C PHE A 281 12.10 14.19 -4.62
N SER A 282 11.90 15.51 -4.80
CA SER A 282 10.80 16.22 -4.14
C SER A 282 9.43 15.76 -4.67
N PRO A 283 8.34 15.88 -3.87
CA PRO A 283 6.99 15.57 -4.34
C PRO A 283 6.58 16.32 -5.60
N GLU A 284 6.98 17.58 -5.73
CA GLU A 284 6.69 18.40 -6.90
C GLU A 284 7.45 17.91 -8.15
N THR A 285 8.67 17.41 -7.98
CA THR A 285 9.45 16.78 -9.06
C THR A 285 8.72 15.56 -9.62
N VAL A 286 8.29 14.65 -8.73
CA VAL A 286 7.60 13.41 -9.13
C VAL A 286 6.26 13.73 -9.78
N ARG A 287 5.50 14.67 -9.21
CA ARG A 287 4.24 15.14 -9.78
C ARG A 287 4.43 15.72 -11.18
N ARG A 288 5.39 16.63 -11.38
CA ARG A 288 5.67 17.23 -12.68
C ARG A 288 6.11 16.19 -13.70
N ALA A 289 6.98 15.26 -13.32
CA ALA A 289 7.40 14.17 -14.17
C ALA A 289 6.20 13.32 -14.62
N MET A 290 5.31 12.96 -13.70
CA MET A 290 4.10 12.18 -14.00
C MET A 290 3.17 12.90 -14.99
N ILE A 291 2.95 14.20 -14.83
CA ILE A 291 2.17 15.00 -15.78
C ILE A 291 2.85 15.05 -17.16
N GLU A 292 4.17 15.23 -17.22
CA GLU A 292 4.89 15.26 -18.50
C GLU A 292 4.89 13.91 -19.22
N THR A 293 5.09 12.80 -18.48
CA THR A 293 5.03 11.43 -19.01
C THR A 293 3.69 11.15 -19.66
N ARG A 294 2.59 11.51 -18.98
CA ARG A 294 1.22 11.45 -19.54
C ARG A 294 1.08 12.22 -20.84
N ARG A 295 1.51 13.49 -20.85
CA ARG A 295 1.36 14.37 -22.02
C ARG A 295 2.19 13.90 -23.21
N LYS A 296 3.32 13.25 -22.94
CA LYS A 296 4.23 12.74 -23.96
C LYS A 296 4.00 11.28 -24.34
N ARG A 297 3.01 10.63 -23.71
CA ARG A 297 2.67 9.22 -23.94
C ARG A 297 3.88 8.30 -23.74
N GLU A 298 4.71 8.64 -22.77
CA GLU A 298 5.84 7.83 -22.34
C GLU A 298 5.35 6.67 -21.48
N LYS A 299 5.95 5.50 -21.68
CA LYS A 299 5.41 4.20 -21.23
C LYS A 299 6.40 3.41 -20.37
N THR A 300 7.67 3.80 -20.28
CA THR A 300 8.69 3.03 -19.54
C THR A 300 9.21 3.76 -18.30
N VAL A 301 9.69 3.01 -17.31
CA VAL A 301 10.33 3.56 -16.11
C VAL A 301 11.52 4.45 -16.48
N GLU A 302 12.33 4.05 -17.46
CA GLU A 302 13.51 4.79 -17.92
C GLU A 302 13.13 6.19 -18.47
N GLN A 303 12.03 6.25 -19.24
CA GLN A 303 11.50 7.53 -19.74
C GLN A 303 11.02 8.41 -18.57
N PHE A 304 10.34 7.82 -17.60
CA PHE A 304 9.90 8.51 -16.39
C PHE A 304 11.09 9.03 -15.55
N GLU A 305 12.15 8.26 -15.39
CA GLU A 305 13.36 8.70 -14.68
C GLU A 305 14.07 9.86 -15.39
N LEU A 306 14.07 9.86 -16.72
CA LEU A 306 14.54 11.02 -17.49
C LEU A 306 13.68 12.26 -17.22
N ARG A 307 12.37 12.09 -17.03
CA ARG A 307 11.45 13.18 -16.65
C ARG A 307 11.70 13.67 -15.24
N LEU A 308 11.94 12.79 -14.27
CA LEU A 308 12.32 13.15 -12.90
C LEU A 308 13.54 14.06 -12.89
N LYS A 309 14.62 13.64 -13.57
CA LYS A 309 15.87 14.42 -13.68
C LYS A 309 15.66 15.78 -14.35
N LYS A 310 14.81 15.85 -15.39
CA LYS A 310 14.48 17.11 -16.07
C LYS A 310 13.64 18.05 -15.19
N ALA A 311 12.62 17.50 -14.53
CA ALA A 311 11.75 18.25 -13.63
C ALA A 311 12.55 18.83 -12.45
N GLU A 312 13.46 18.06 -11.87
CA GLU A 312 14.29 18.52 -10.76
C GLU A 312 15.21 19.67 -11.16
N ARG A 313 15.91 19.56 -12.31
CA ARG A 313 16.74 20.65 -12.83
C ARG A 313 15.94 21.92 -13.08
N GLY A 314 14.70 21.79 -13.54
CA GLY A 314 13.81 22.92 -13.80
C GLY A 314 13.18 23.55 -12.55
N LEU A 315 13.27 22.89 -11.39
CA LEU A 315 12.78 23.39 -10.10
C LEU A 315 13.90 24.00 -9.25
N ARG A 316 15.16 23.62 -9.49
CA ARG A 316 16.31 24.30 -8.89
C ARG A 316 16.48 25.66 -9.57
N PRO A 317 16.50 26.79 -8.82
CA PRO A 317 16.81 28.08 -9.42
C PRO A 317 18.19 28.01 -10.10
N PRO A 318 18.40 28.69 -11.23
CA PRO A 318 19.74 28.78 -11.81
C PRO A 318 20.65 29.36 -10.73
N THR A 319 21.70 28.63 -10.38
CA THR A 319 22.76 29.15 -9.52
C THR A 319 23.22 30.45 -10.16
N ILE A 320 22.92 31.59 -9.53
CA ILE A 320 23.49 32.87 -9.93
C ILE A 320 24.99 32.62 -9.85
N ARG A 321 25.67 32.55 -11.00
CA ARG A 321 27.12 32.65 -11.05
C ARG A 321 27.41 33.99 -10.40
N GLN A 322 27.89 33.98 -9.16
CA GLN A 322 28.46 35.19 -8.58
C GLN A 322 29.55 35.62 -9.54
N ASN A 323 29.36 36.82 -10.06
CA ASN A 323 30.29 37.50 -10.96
C ASN A 323 31.70 37.42 -10.36
N GLU A 324 32.62 36.79 -11.08
CA GLU A 324 34.03 37.13 -10.96
C GLU A 324 34.19 38.51 -11.59
N PHE A 325 34.37 39.50 -10.70
CA PHE A 325 34.87 40.84 -11.01
C PHE A 325 36.36 40.77 -11.35
#